data_AF-A0A6B3CAS8-F1
#
_entry.id   AF-A0A6B3CAS8-F1
#
_cell.length_a   1.000
_cell.length_b   1.000
_cell.length_c   1.000
_cell.angle_alpha   90.00
_cell.angle_beta   90.00
_cell.angle_gamma   90.00
#
_symmetry.space_group_name_H-M   'P 1'
#
loop_
_entity.id
_entity.type
_entity.pdbx_description
1 polymer ?
#
loop_
_entity_poly.entity_id
_entity_poly.type
_entity_poly.pdbx_seq_one_letter_code
_entity_poly.pdbx_strand_id
1 'polypeptide(L)'
;DVATLEYPQVPGFAIDGVARDITDLMSDALRRKLLPQALGLTTFERRVFAVPLDVEPMVMHYRADLFERYGLRPARTWDEFAEQAATVRRRAPGRRLVLFPTDGMTQFACYAWQAGAQWFDTSKGAWNVSLADAPSRRVAEYWQGLIDRNDVFMNAVESRQSDAQIGNGLVLTRLSG
;
A
#
# COMPACT_ATOMS: atom_id res chain seq x y z
N ASP A 1 -10.17 15.93 -25.58
CA ASP A 1 -10.33 16.06 -24.11
C ASP A 1 -9.36 15.15 -23.38
N VAL A 2 -9.20 15.35 -22.07
CA VAL A 2 -8.31 14.58 -21.18
C VAL A 2 -9.07 14.27 -19.90
N ALA A 3 -8.90 13.07 -19.35
CA ALA A 3 -9.46 12.65 -18.06
C ALA A 3 -8.38 11.99 -17.22
N THR A 4 -8.49 12.13 -15.89
CA THR A 4 -7.63 11.45 -14.92
C THR A 4 -8.21 10.09 -14.57
N LEU A 5 -7.36 9.06 -14.50
CA LEU A 5 -7.71 7.68 -14.17
C LEU A 5 -6.67 7.11 -13.19
N GLU A 6 -7.11 6.25 -12.28
CA GLU A 6 -6.20 5.48 -11.43
C GLU A 6 -5.52 4.38 -12.25
N TYR A 7 -4.24 4.07 -11.97
CA TYR A 7 -3.49 3.05 -12.73
C TYR A 7 -4.20 1.69 -12.83
N PRO A 8 -4.83 1.15 -11.76
CA PRO A 8 -5.56 -0.12 -11.84
C PRO A 8 -6.79 -0.09 -12.77
N GLN A 9 -7.30 1.09 -13.12
CA GLN A 9 -8.48 1.25 -13.98
C GLN A 9 -8.10 1.30 -15.47
N VAL A 10 -6.89 1.73 -15.81
CA VAL A 10 -6.42 1.90 -17.20
C VAL A 10 -6.67 0.66 -18.09
N PRO A 11 -6.39 -0.59 -17.65
CA PRO A 11 -6.67 -1.76 -18.49
C PRO A 11 -8.14 -1.87 -18.91
N GLY A 12 -9.09 -1.57 -18.02
CA GLY A 12 -10.52 -1.63 -18.32
C GLY A 12 -10.92 -0.65 -19.43
N PHE A 13 -10.50 0.60 -19.30
CA PHE A 13 -10.76 1.63 -20.32
C PHE A 13 -10.08 1.31 -21.68
N ALA A 14 -8.91 0.68 -21.66
CA ALA A 14 -8.23 0.22 -22.87
C ALA A 14 -8.98 -0.93 -23.55
N ILE A 15 -9.47 -1.91 -22.78
CA ILE A 15 -10.26 -3.05 -23.27
C ILE A 15 -11.59 -2.59 -23.86
N ASP A 16 -12.27 -1.66 -23.18
CA ASP A 16 -13.56 -1.10 -23.63
C ASP A 16 -13.40 -0.18 -24.86
N GLY A 17 -12.17 0.14 -25.28
CA GLY A 17 -11.88 0.96 -26.45
C GLY A 17 -12.14 2.45 -26.26
N VAL A 18 -12.35 2.89 -25.01
CA VAL A 18 -12.63 4.29 -24.66
C VAL A 18 -11.36 5.08 -24.32
N ALA A 19 -10.26 4.40 -23.98
CA ALA A 19 -8.94 5.02 -23.86
C ALA A 19 -8.20 5.02 -25.22
N ARG A 20 -7.72 6.19 -25.62
CA ARG A 20 -6.92 6.35 -26.83
C ARG A 20 -5.51 5.80 -26.63
N ASP A 21 -5.00 5.09 -27.64
CA ASP A 21 -3.57 4.79 -27.75
C ASP A 21 -2.79 6.10 -28.01
N ILE A 22 -1.91 6.45 -27.08
CA ILE A 22 -1.08 7.66 -27.12
C ILE A 22 0.40 7.34 -27.37
N THR A 23 0.74 6.12 -27.77
CA THR A 23 2.13 5.67 -27.96
C THR A 23 2.96 6.63 -28.82
N ASP A 24 2.37 7.09 -29.92
CA ASP A 24 3.01 8.00 -30.88
C ASP A 24 3.08 9.46 -30.38
N LEU A 25 2.32 9.80 -29.34
CA LEU A 25 2.36 11.10 -28.68
C LEU A 25 3.44 11.16 -27.58
N MET A 26 3.94 10.00 -27.15
CA MET A 26 4.94 9.87 -26.10
C MET A 26 6.35 10.04 -26.66
N SER A 27 6.81 11.29 -26.75
CA SER A 27 8.19 11.61 -27.16
C SER A 27 9.24 10.92 -26.29
N ASP A 28 10.41 10.62 -26.86
CA ASP A 28 11.54 10.04 -26.12
C ASP A 28 11.99 10.92 -24.95
N ALA A 29 11.89 12.24 -25.11
CA ALA A 29 12.22 13.21 -24.07
C ALA A 29 11.26 13.09 -22.87
N LEU A 30 9.96 12.87 -23.13
CA LEU A 30 8.97 12.61 -22.07
C LEU A 30 9.22 11.25 -21.43
N ARG A 31 9.41 10.18 -22.21
CA ARG A 31 9.67 8.82 -21.71
C ARG A 31 10.85 8.77 -20.75
N ARG A 32 11.94 9.49 -21.04
CA ARG A 32 13.13 9.57 -20.16
C ARG A 32 12.88 10.29 -18.83
N LYS A 33 11.83 11.10 -18.72
CA LYS A 33 11.45 11.79 -17.47
C LYS A 33 10.53 10.95 -16.59
N LEU A 34 9.97 9.87 -17.12
CA LEU A 34 9.02 9.02 -16.41
C LEU A 34 9.75 7.84 -15.77
N LEU A 35 9.25 7.41 -14.60
CA LEU A 35 9.73 6.20 -13.96
C LEU A 35 9.33 4.99 -14.83
N PRO A 36 10.27 4.07 -15.17
CA PRO A 36 9.97 2.90 -15.99
C PRO A 36 8.83 2.04 -15.42
N GLN A 37 8.75 1.94 -14.09
CA GLN A 37 7.72 1.19 -13.38
C GLN A 37 6.34 1.81 -13.57
N ALA A 38 6.24 3.14 -13.45
CA ALA A 38 4.99 3.87 -13.66
C ALA A 38 4.54 3.80 -15.12
N LEU A 39 5.48 3.93 -16.07
CA LEU A 39 5.19 3.75 -17.49
C LEU A 39 4.72 2.32 -17.80
N GLY A 40 5.24 1.32 -17.11
CA GLY A 40 4.79 -0.07 -17.22
C GLY A 40 3.33 -0.26 -16.83
N LEU A 41 2.84 0.47 -15.81
CA LEU A 41 1.45 0.41 -15.35
C LEU A 41 0.44 1.00 -16.35
N THR A 42 0.89 1.83 -17.29
CA THR A 42 0.04 2.45 -18.31
C THR A 42 0.25 1.87 -19.72
N THR A 43 1.07 0.82 -19.83
CA THR A 43 1.44 0.19 -21.11
C THR A 43 0.91 -1.23 -21.21
N PHE A 44 0.11 -1.51 -22.24
CA PHE A 44 -0.46 -2.83 -22.52
C PHE A 44 -0.14 -3.23 -23.96
N GLU A 45 0.37 -4.45 -24.17
CA GLU A 45 0.78 -4.94 -25.50
C GLU A 45 1.68 -3.93 -26.27
N ARG A 46 2.61 -3.27 -25.55
CA ARG A 46 3.50 -2.22 -26.05
C ARG A 46 2.83 -0.90 -26.45
N ARG A 47 1.53 -0.75 -26.21
CA ARG A 47 0.76 0.48 -26.43
C ARG A 47 0.59 1.23 -25.12
N VAL A 48 0.79 2.55 -25.14
CA VAL A 48 0.66 3.43 -23.97
C VAL A 48 -0.73 4.06 -23.99
N PHE A 49 -1.47 3.97 -22.90
CA PHE A 49 -2.85 4.46 -22.79
C PHE A 49 -3.02 5.64 -21.83
N ALA A 50 -2.04 5.89 -20.97
CA ALA A 50 -2.04 7.03 -20.06
C ALA A 50 -0.62 7.56 -19.82
N VAL A 51 -0.50 8.87 -19.62
CA VAL A 51 0.74 9.49 -19.14
C VAL A 51 0.76 9.35 -17.62
N PRO A 52 1.76 8.66 -17.02
CA PRO A 52 1.87 8.59 -15.57
C PRO A 52 1.98 10.00 -14.96
N LEU A 53 1.18 10.28 -13.93
CA LEU A 53 1.10 11.59 -13.29
C LEU A 53 1.89 11.62 -11.98
N ASP A 54 1.59 10.68 -11.10
CA ASP A 54 2.16 10.54 -9.75
C ASP A 54 2.49 9.09 -9.43
N VAL A 55 3.25 8.91 -8.36
CA VAL A 55 3.50 7.59 -7.76
C VAL A 55 3.36 7.76 -6.26
N GLU A 56 2.61 6.89 -5.64
CA GLU A 56 2.39 6.89 -4.19
C GLU A 56 3.04 5.61 -3.64
N PRO A 57 4.30 5.68 -3.20
CA PRO A 57 4.92 4.57 -2.49
C PRO A 57 4.38 4.54 -1.06
N MET A 58 4.10 3.34 -0.55
CA MET A 58 3.83 3.16 0.87
C MET A 58 5.02 3.61 1.72
N VAL A 59 4.76 4.59 2.59
CA VAL A 59 5.73 5.14 3.55
C VAL A 59 5.20 5.04 4.97
N MET A 60 6.13 5.03 5.94
CA MET A 60 5.81 5.09 7.36
C MET A 60 6.06 6.50 7.90
N HIS A 61 4.98 7.20 8.22
CA HIS A 61 5.02 8.41 9.03
C HIS A 61 5.05 8.03 10.51
N TYR A 62 5.77 8.78 11.34
CA TYR A 62 5.85 8.50 12.78
C TYR A 62 5.92 9.77 13.64
N ARG A 63 5.41 9.68 14.86
CA ARG A 63 5.47 10.74 15.87
C ARG A 63 6.83 10.76 16.56
N ALA A 64 7.75 11.56 16.04
CA ALA A 64 9.13 11.64 16.55
C ALA A 64 9.20 11.92 18.06
N ASP A 65 8.36 12.82 18.57
CA ASP A 65 8.26 13.15 19.99
C ASP A 65 7.80 11.97 20.86
N LEU A 66 6.87 11.15 20.37
CA LEU A 66 6.43 9.95 21.07
C LEU A 66 7.45 8.82 20.96
N PHE A 67 8.13 8.69 19.82
CA PHE A 67 9.23 7.76 19.65
C PHE A 67 10.35 8.06 20.65
N GLU A 68 10.77 9.32 20.76
CA GLU A 68 11.76 9.76 21.74
C GLU A 68 11.29 9.47 23.17
N ARG A 69 10.06 9.85 23.52
CA ARG A 69 9.48 9.63 24.86
C ARG A 69 9.49 8.16 25.28
N TYR A 70 9.30 7.23 24.35
CA TYR A 70 9.26 5.79 24.63
C TYR A 70 10.57 5.06 24.30
N GLY A 71 11.61 5.78 23.86
CA GLY A 71 12.90 5.21 23.49
C GLY A 71 12.85 4.32 22.23
N LEU A 72 11.95 4.63 21.30
CA LEU A 72 11.77 3.92 20.05
C LEU A 72 12.60 4.55 18.93
N ARG A 73 12.98 3.74 17.95
CA ARG A 73 13.56 4.18 16.67
C ARG A 73 12.71 3.59 15.53
N PRO A 74 12.66 4.20 14.34
CA PRO A 74 11.97 3.60 13.21
C PRO A 74 12.44 2.16 12.98
N ALA A 75 11.50 1.21 12.99
CA ALA A 75 11.78 -0.21 12.75
C ALA A 75 12.35 -0.39 11.33
N ARG A 76 13.36 -1.26 11.21
CA ARG A 76 13.98 -1.63 9.94
C ARG A 76 13.47 -2.96 9.41
N THR A 77 12.79 -3.74 10.25
CA THR A 77 12.21 -5.04 9.91
C THR A 77 10.79 -5.15 10.46
N TRP A 78 9.99 -6.07 9.90
CA TRP A 78 8.65 -6.36 10.41
C TRP A 78 8.67 -7.01 11.81
N ASP A 79 9.72 -7.74 12.14
CA ASP A 79 9.90 -8.31 13.49
C ASP A 79 10.13 -7.20 14.52
N GLU A 80 11.03 -6.25 14.23
CA GLU A 80 11.23 -5.05 15.06
C GLU A 80 9.94 -4.26 15.18
N PHE A 81 9.16 -4.13 14.10
CA PHE A 81 7.87 -3.43 14.11
C PHE A 81 6.86 -4.11 15.06
N ALA A 82 6.79 -5.44 15.07
CA ALA A 82 5.91 -6.19 15.98
C ALA A 82 6.34 -6.03 17.44
N GLU A 83 7.64 -6.08 17.72
CA GLU A 83 8.19 -5.86 19.07
C GLU A 83 7.90 -4.44 19.58
N GLN A 84 8.00 -3.45 18.69
CA GLN A 84 7.65 -2.07 19.00
C GLN A 84 6.15 -1.93 19.26
N ALA A 85 5.29 -2.60 18.50
CA ALA A 85 3.84 -2.59 18.72
C ALA A 85 3.49 -3.12 20.11
N ALA A 86 4.07 -4.26 20.50
CA ALA A 86 3.92 -4.82 21.83
C ALA A 86 4.50 -3.89 22.93
N THR A 87 5.62 -3.21 22.65
CA THR A 87 6.22 -2.24 23.59
C THR A 87 5.32 -1.03 23.83
N VAL A 88 4.75 -0.46 22.76
CA VAL A 88 3.81 0.66 22.85
C VAL A 88 2.56 0.23 23.62
N ARG A 89 2.02 -0.96 23.33
CA ARG A 89 0.86 -1.50 24.05
C ARG A 89 1.09 -1.58 25.56
N ARG A 90 2.28 -2.00 26.00
CA ARG A 90 2.65 -2.10 27.43
C ARG A 90 2.97 -0.75 28.08
N ARG A 91 3.75 0.11 27.41
CA ARG A 91 4.31 1.34 27.99
C ARG A 91 3.42 2.57 27.81
N ALA A 92 2.48 2.53 26.88
CA ALA A 92 1.58 3.63 26.56
C ALA A 92 0.12 3.15 26.58
N PRO A 93 -0.47 2.91 27.77
CA PRO A 93 -1.86 2.51 27.88
C PRO A 93 -2.78 3.47 27.08
N GLY A 94 -3.68 2.90 26.28
CA GLY A 94 -4.57 3.67 25.41
C GLY A 94 -3.98 4.08 24.05
N ARG A 95 -2.69 3.84 23.80
CA ARG A 95 -2.04 4.08 22.49
C ARG A 95 -1.71 2.77 21.77
N ARG A 96 -1.47 2.87 20.46
CA ARG A 96 -0.99 1.78 19.61
C ARG A 96 0.11 2.26 18.67
N LEU A 97 0.98 1.36 18.25
CA LEU A 97 1.99 1.70 17.27
C LEU A 97 1.33 2.08 15.96
N VAL A 98 0.36 1.29 15.51
CA VAL A 98 -0.30 1.47 14.20
C VAL A 98 -1.77 1.05 14.28
N LEU A 99 -2.48 1.40 13.20
CA LEU A 99 -3.84 0.98 12.90
C LEU A 99 -3.80 0.01 11.71
N PHE A 100 -4.52 -1.11 11.83
CA PHE A 100 -4.80 -2.02 10.74
C PHE A 100 -6.15 -1.66 10.09
N PRO A 101 -6.17 -1.36 8.77
CA PRO A 101 -7.41 -1.00 8.08
C PRO A 101 -8.25 -2.25 7.77
N THR A 102 -9.48 -2.33 8.30
CA THR A 102 -10.33 -3.53 8.19
C THR A 102 -10.98 -3.72 6.81
N ASP A 103 -11.05 -2.65 6.02
CA ASP A 103 -11.56 -2.60 4.65
C ASP A 103 -10.49 -2.10 3.66
N GLY A 104 -9.23 -2.06 4.10
CA GLY A 104 -8.09 -1.56 3.32
C GLY A 104 -7.46 -2.62 2.42
N MET A 105 -8.16 -3.01 1.35
CA MET A 105 -7.67 -4.03 0.42
C MET A 105 -6.36 -3.61 -0.27
N THR A 106 -6.23 -2.34 -0.66
CA THR A 106 -5.02 -1.81 -1.27
C THR A 106 -3.83 -1.83 -0.31
N GLN A 107 -4.03 -1.48 0.96
CA GLN A 107 -2.97 -1.57 1.98
C GLN A 107 -2.53 -3.04 2.19
N PHE A 108 -3.48 -3.97 2.24
CA PHE A 108 -3.15 -5.40 2.35
C PHE A 108 -2.37 -5.89 1.13
N ALA A 109 -2.76 -5.48 -0.08
CA ALA A 109 -2.04 -5.77 -1.31
C ALA A 109 -0.59 -5.27 -1.25
N CYS A 110 -0.36 -4.04 -0.77
CA CYS A 110 0.99 -3.50 -0.61
C CYS A 110 1.85 -4.38 0.32
N TYR A 111 1.32 -4.83 1.45
CA TYR A 111 2.05 -5.72 2.35
C TYR A 111 2.35 -7.08 1.72
N ALA A 112 1.36 -7.67 1.05
CA ALA A 112 1.50 -8.95 0.36
C ALA A 112 2.54 -8.88 -0.77
N TRP A 113 2.47 -7.86 -1.62
CA TRP A 113 3.43 -7.66 -2.71
C TRP A 113 4.83 -7.32 -2.21
N GLN A 114 4.96 -6.57 -1.11
CA GLN A 114 6.26 -6.36 -0.45
C GLN A 114 6.86 -7.68 0.05
N ALA A 115 6.03 -8.63 0.48
CA ALA A 115 6.43 -9.97 0.87
C ALA A 115 6.66 -10.94 -0.32
N GLY A 116 6.49 -10.45 -1.56
CA GLY A 116 6.72 -11.20 -2.79
C GLY A 116 5.48 -11.91 -3.36
N ALA A 117 4.27 -11.59 -2.89
CA ALA A 117 3.05 -12.15 -3.47
C ALA A 117 2.90 -11.73 -4.95
N GLN A 118 2.35 -12.62 -5.76
CA GLN A 118 2.01 -12.36 -7.16
C GLN A 118 0.58 -12.86 -7.40
N TRP A 119 -0.39 -11.97 -7.26
CA TRP A 119 -1.80 -12.35 -7.25
C TRP A 119 -2.39 -12.61 -8.63
N PHE A 120 -1.80 -12.02 -9.67
CA PHE A 120 -2.32 -12.06 -11.02
C PHE A 120 -1.18 -12.33 -12.01
N ASP A 121 -1.43 -13.23 -12.95
CA ASP A 121 -0.58 -13.41 -14.12
C ASP A 121 -1.40 -13.90 -15.32
N THR A 122 -0.84 -13.77 -16.52
CA THR A 122 -1.43 -14.24 -17.78
C THR A 122 -0.65 -15.41 -18.38
N SER A 123 0.21 -16.06 -17.57
CA SER A 123 0.99 -17.19 -18.01
C SER A 123 0.07 -18.35 -18.42
N LYS A 124 0.59 -19.21 -19.30
CA LYS A 124 -0.16 -20.36 -19.85
C LYS A 124 -1.43 -19.97 -20.65
N GLY A 125 -1.53 -18.72 -21.09
CA GLY A 125 -2.62 -18.26 -21.93
C GLY A 125 -3.96 -18.10 -21.20
N ALA A 126 -3.94 -17.99 -19.87
CA ALA A 126 -5.13 -17.81 -19.05
C ALA A 126 -4.87 -16.74 -17.97
N TRP A 127 -5.94 -16.10 -17.49
CA TRP A 127 -5.87 -15.25 -16.30
C TRP A 127 -5.81 -16.13 -15.06
N ASN A 128 -4.70 -16.07 -14.33
CA ASN A 128 -4.49 -16.84 -13.11
C ASN A 128 -4.63 -15.92 -11.89
N VAL A 129 -5.25 -16.42 -10.83
CA VAL A 129 -5.50 -15.68 -9.59
C VAL A 129 -5.00 -16.47 -8.39
N SER A 130 -4.16 -15.89 -7.55
CA SER A 130 -3.60 -16.54 -6.35
C SER A 130 -3.46 -15.59 -5.17
N LEU A 131 -4.58 -15.24 -4.53
CA LEU A 131 -4.61 -14.39 -3.32
C LEU A 131 -4.24 -15.13 -2.03
N ALA A 132 -4.22 -16.47 -2.06
CA ALA A 132 -3.88 -17.30 -0.91
C ALA A 132 -2.52 -17.99 -1.08
N ASP A 133 -1.58 -17.34 -1.78
CA ASP A 133 -0.20 -17.85 -1.88
C ASP A 133 0.54 -17.77 -0.52
N ALA A 134 1.70 -18.42 -0.44
CA ALA A 134 2.47 -18.46 0.80
C ALA A 134 2.85 -17.05 1.32
N PRO A 135 3.31 -16.09 0.47
CA PRO A 135 3.52 -14.71 0.91
C PRO A 135 2.28 -14.06 1.52
N SER A 136 1.11 -14.17 0.88
CA SER A 136 -0.13 -13.54 1.38
C SER A 136 -0.58 -14.15 2.70
N ARG A 137 -0.45 -15.48 2.86
CA ARG A 137 -0.74 -16.15 4.14
C ARG A 137 0.18 -15.69 5.26
N ARG A 138 1.49 -15.55 5.00
CA ARG A 138 2.44 -15.02 6.01
C ARG A 138 2.07 -13.61 6.45
N VAL A 139 1.67 -12.75 5.52
CA VAL A 139 1.23 -11.38 5.85
C VAL A 139 -0.07 -11.39 6.65
N ALA A 140 -1.04 -12.23 6.27
CA ALA A 140 -2.28 -12.39 7.02
C ALA A 140 -2.01 -12.87 8.45
N GLU A 141 -1.18 -13.91 8.63
CA GLU A 141 -0.78 -14.45 9.93
C GLU A 141 -0.07 -13.41 10.80
N TYR A 142 0.84 -12.63 10.20
CA TYR A 142 1.56 -11.55 10.90
C TYR A 142 0.59 -10.52 11.49
N TRP A 143 -0.31 -9.99 10.67
CA TRP A 143 -1.28 -8.97 11.11
C TRP A 143 -2.32 -9.55 12.05
N GLN A 144 -2.81 -10.77 11.80
CA GLN A 144 -3.73 -11.47 12.70
C GLN A 144 -3.12 -11.63 14.09
N GLY A 145 -1.83 -12.01 14.18
CA GLY A 145 -1.15 -12.11 15.47
C GLY A 145 -1.07 -10.79 16.25
N LEU A 146 -0.88 -9.66 15.56
CA LEU A 146 -0.92 -8.33 16.19
C LEU A 146 -2.33 -7.94 16.65
N ILE A 147 -3.35 -8.32 15.89
CA ILE A 147 -4.76 -8.12 16.22
C ILE A 147 -5.14 -8.93 17.47
N ASP A 148 -4.80 -10.21 17.51
CA ASP A 148 -5.15 -11.13 18.61
C ASP A 148 -4.53 -10.68 19.93
N ARG A 149 -3.31 -10.12 19.88
CA ARG A 149 -2.63 -9.53 21.05
C ARG A 149 -3.12 -8.12 21.38
N ASN A 150 -3.99 -7.54 20.55
CA ASN A 150 -4.47 -6.17 20.68
C ASN A 150 -3.30 -5.16 20.68
N ASP A 151 -2.26 -5.42 19.87
CA ASP A 151 -1.07 -4.58 19.68
C ASP A 151 -1.28 -3.46 18.65
N VAL A 152 -2.40 -3.52 17.92
CA VAL A 152 -2.82 -2.52 16.93
C VAL A 152 -4.27 -2.10 17.15
N PHE A 153 -4.66 -0.95 16.61
CA PHE A 153 -6.09 -0.63 16.44
C PHE A 153 -6.62 -1.27 15.16
N MET A 154 -7.92 -1.51 15.11
CA MET A 154 -8.63 -1.94 13.90
C MET A 154 -9.74 -0.93 13.61
N ASN A 155 -9.74 -0.32 12.43
CA ASN A 155 -10.81 0.55 11.98
C ASN A 155 -10.95 0.47 10.46
N ALA A 156 -12.07 0.94 9.93
CA ALA A 156 -12.17 1.25 8.52
C ALA A 156 -11.18 2.38 8.13
N VAL A 157 -10.68 2.31 6.89
CA VAL A 157 -9.84 3.35 6.26
C VAL A 157 -10.58 4.68 6.36
N GLU A 158 -9.88 5.70 6.88
CA GLU A 158 -10.39 7.09 6.97
C GLU A 158 -11.76 7.23 7.64
N SER A 159 -12.03 6.35 8.60
CA SER A 159 -13.18 6.51 9.49
C SER A 159 -12.98 7.70 10.43
N ARG A 160 -14.09 8.31 10.89
CA ARG A 160 -14.03 9.33 11.95
C ARG A 160 -13.27 8.86 13.19
N GLN A 161 -13.33 7.56 13.48
CA GLN A 161 -12.60 6.95 14.58
C GLN A 161 -11.08 6.92 14.31
N SER A 162 -10.65 6.53 13.11
CA SER A 162 -9.22 6.59 12.76
C SER A 162 -8.68 8.02 12.82
N ASP A 163 -9.45 8.99 12.33
CA ASP A 163 -9.06 10.40 12.34
C ASP A 163 -8.92 10.93 13.76
N ALA A 164 -9.88 10.62 14.63
CA ALA A 164 -9.82 10.99 16.03
C ALA A 164 -8.63 10.34 16.75
N GLN A 165 -8.32 9.08 16.46
CA GLN A 165 -7.17 8.39 17.07
C GLN A 165 -5.84 9.00 16.61
N ILE A 166 -5.70 9.34 15.33
CA ILE A 166 -4.51 9.99 14.79
C ILE A 166 -4.39 11.42 15.36
N GLY A 167 -5.46 12.21 15.28
CA GLY A 167 -5.50 13.60 15.73
C GLY A 167 -5.21 13.78 17.22
N ASN A 168 -5.63 12.82 18.05
CA ASN A 168 -5.34 12.82 19.49
C ASN A 168 -3.99 12.16 19.87
N GLY A 169 -3.17 11.77 18.88
CA GLY A 169 -1.87 11.14 19.12
C GLY A 169 -1.97 9.78 19.82
N LEU A 170 -3.04 9.01 19.54
CA LEU A 170 -3.22 7.65 20.04
C LEU A 170 -2.53 6.61 19.16
N VAL A 171 -2.18 6.97 17.92
CA VAL A 171 -1.43 6.13 16.99
C VAL A 171 -0.05 6.76 16.77
N LEU A 172 1.02 5.98 16.96
CA LEU A 172 2.39 6.49 16.88
C LEU A 172 2.96 6.49 15.45
N THR A 173 2.42 5.66 14.57
CA THR A 173 2.81 5.53 13.16
C THR A 173 1.61 5.47 12.24
N ARG A 174 1.77 5.95 11.00
CA ARG A 174 0.80 5.80 9.91
C ARG A 174 1.52 5.24 8.69
N LEU A 175 1.10 4.06 8.26
CA LEU A 175 1.50 3.48 6.98
C LEU A 175 0.54 4.01 5.91
N SER A 176 1.05 4.78 4.96
CA SER A 176 0.25 5.43 3.93
C SER A 176 1.06 5.70 2.68
N GLY A 177 0.36 5.79 1.57
CA GLY A 177 0.83 6.11 0.24
C GLY A 177 -0.11 5.41 -0.72
#